data_AF-A0A8R2FA42-F1
#
_entry.id   AF-A0A8R2FA42-F1
#
_cell.length_a   1.000
_cell.length_b   1.000
_cell.length_c   1.000
_cell.angle_alpha   90.00
_cell.angle_beta   90.00
_cell.angle_gamma   90.00
#
_symmetry.space_group_name_H-M   'P 1'
#
loop_
_entity.id
_entity.type
_entity.pdbx_description
1 polymer ?
#
loop_
_entity_poly.entity_id
_entity_poly.type
_entity_poly.pdbx_seq_one_letter_code
_entity_poly.pdbx_strand_id
1 'polypeptide(L)'
;MNNYELPNDVSWCCLMRWLSISNVLGSFFELLDPIKQFMEEKGKSFPELNETQWLLDLAFFTDVVQYLQTLNKSLQGKEKLISDLAQTVFSFHHKLKLFTKDLQTKTFAHFKCLKKISESFPDIPVETEEYMNKMSGLAEEINRRFNDLRSLKPSFSFLENPFAIDVVSDGCPISSPITKDTAAVELELLELQEDERLKGLERSGVSTIEFWKNVPEKKIITYKKVCYETYFNL
;
A
#
# COMPACT_ATOMS: atom_id res chain seq x y z
N MET A 1 -2.58 -9.83 34.31
CA MET A 1 -1.87 -10.40 33.16
C MET A 1 -2.87 -10.57 32.04
N ASN A 2 -2.80 -9.73 31.02
CA ASN A 2 -3.37 -9.98 29.70
C ASN A 2 -2.46 -9.22 28.73
N ASN A 3 -1.54 -9.97 28.14
CA ASN A 3 -0.65 -9.50 27.09
C ASN A 3 -1.51 -9.29 25.85
N TYR A 4 -1.77 -8.04 25.49
CA TYR A 4 -2.15 -7.69 24.14
C TYR A 4 -0.88 -7.82 23.29
N GLU A 5 -0.66 -9.01 22.75
CA GLU A 5 0.23 -9.20 21.61
C GLU A 5 -0.37 -8.38 20.46
N LEU A 6 0.18 -7.19 20.26
CA LEU A 6 0.03 -6.46 19.01
C LEU A 6 0.45 -7.43 17.89
N PRO A 7 -0.31 -7.53 16.78
CA PRO A 7 0.13 -8.28 15.61
C PRO A 7 1.55 -7.83 15.24
N ASN A 8 2.35 -8.75 14.70
CA ASN A 8 3.71 -8.52 14.18
C ASN A 8 3.74 -7.51 13.01
N ASP A 9 3.27 -6.29 13.25
CA ASP A 9 3.45 -5.15 12.38
C ASP A 9 4.87 -4.66 12.53
N VAL A 10 5.49 -4.43 11.37
CA VAL A 10 6.83 -3.89 11.21
C VAL A 10 6.94 -2.65 12.10
N SER A 11 7.74 -2.74 13.17
CA SER A 11 7.93 -1.66 14.16
C SER A 11 8.10 -0.31 13.47
N TRP A 12 7.54 0.75 14.04
CA TRP A 12 7.71 2.13 13.59
C TRP A 12 9.15 2.53 13.24
N CYS A 13 10.13 2.00 14.00
CA CYS A 13 11.55 2.20 13.71
C CYS A 13 12.00 1.55 12.40
N CYS A 14 11.40 0.42 12.01
CA CYS A 14 11.65 -0.26 10.75
C CYS A 14 11.10 0.54 9.56
N LEU A 15 9.94 1.20 9.67
CA LEU A 15 9.38 2.06 8.61
C LEU A 15 10.29 3.26 8.32
N MET A 16 10.75 3.97 9.36
CA MET A 16 11.71 5.09 9.24
C MET A 16 13.04 4.63 8.61
N ARG A 17 13.54 3.45 9.01
CA ARG A 17 14.74 2.84 8.43
C ARG A 17 14.54 2.48 6.97
N TRP A 18 13.37 1.95 6.60
CA TRP A 18 13.10 1.52 5.22
C TRP A 18 13.04 2.68 4.24
N LEU A 19 12.41 3.79 4.64
CA LEU A 19 12.42 5.03 3.85
C LEU A 19 13.84 5.54 3.62
N SER A 20 14.68 5.49 4.66
CA SER A 20 16.11 5.85 4.56
C SER A 20 16.87 4.90 3.63
N ILE A 21 16.64 3.59 3.71
CA ILE A 21 17.29 2.59 2.85
C ILE A 21 16.97 2.87 1.38
N SER A 22 15.69 3.12 1.04
CA SER A 22 15.31 3.45 -0.34
C SER A 22 16.02 4.69 -0.87
N ASN A 23 16.12 5.75 -0.06
CA ASN A 23 16.83 6.97 -0.45
C ASN A 23 18.33 6.70 -0.63
N VAL A 24 18.95 5.99 0.32
CA VAL A 24 20.38 5.64 0.26
C VAL A 24 20.68 4.80 -0.98
N LEU A 25 19.85 3.80 -1.30
CA LEU A 25 20.02 2.97 -2.49
C LEU A 25 19.87 3.79 -3.78
N GLY A 26 18.86 4.67 -3.84
CA GLY A 26 18.67 5.57 -4.98
C GLY A 26 19.90 6.46 -5.20
N SER A 27 20.37 7.14 -4.15
CA SER A 27 21.58 7.98 -4.24
C SER A 27 22.84 7.18 -4.54
N PHE A 28 22.99 5.98 -3.97
CA PHE A 28 24.12 5.09 -4.27
C PHE A 28 24.14 4.70 -5.75
N PHE A 29 22.98 4.35 -6.31
CA PHE A 29 22.86 3.99 -7.73
C PHE A 29 23.13 5.20 -8.65
N GLU A 30 22.65 6.39 -8.31
CA GLU A 30 22.93 7.62 -9.07
C GLU A 30 24.42 7.98 -9.06
N LEU A 31 25.10 7.75 -7.94
CA LEU A 31 26.51 8.05 -7.75
C LEU A 31 27.42 6.86 -8.06
N LEU A 32 26.91 5.82 -8.72
CA LEU A 32 27.65 4.58 -8.93
C LEU A 32 29.00 4.82 -9.64
N ASP A 33 29.02 5.57 -10.74
CA ASP A 33 30.26 5.85 -11.48
C ASP A 33 31.25 6.73 -10.68
N PRO A 34 30.82 7.85 -10.05
CA PRO A 34 31.67 8.58 -9.11
C PRO A 34 32.23 7.73 -7.96
N ILE A 35 31.44 6.81 -7.43
CA ILE A 35 31.86 5.91 -6.34
C ILE A 35 32.94 4.95 -6.86
N LYS A 36 32.78 4.35 -8.05
CA LYS A 36 33.81 3.49 -8.66
C LYS A 36 35.13 4.25 -8.81
N GLN A 37 35.09 5.44 -9.41
CA GLN A 37 36.27 6.29 -9.58
C GLN A 37 36.93 6.62 -8.24
N PHE A 38 36.15 7.03 -7.23
CA PHE A 38 36.68 7.35 -5.91
C PHE A 38 37.35 6.14 -5.24
N MET A 39 36.80 4.93 -5.40
CA MET A 39 37.41 3.72 -4.84
C MET A 39 38.75 3.40 -5.50
N GLU A 40 38.84 3.53 -6.83
CA GLU A 40 40.08 3.37 -7.58
C GLU A 40 41.15 4.37 -7.12
N GLU A 41 40.80 5.65 -6.98
CA GLU A 41 41.70 6.71 -6.46
C GLU A 41 42.22 6.42 -5.05
N LYS A 42 41.43 5.71 -4.23
CA LYS A 42 41.83 5.29 -2.87
C LYS A 42 42.57 3.97 -2.84
N GLY A 43 42.82 3.34 -3.99
CA GLY A 43 43.44 2.01 -4.06
C GLY A 43 42.59 0.92 -3.40
N LYS A 44 41.27 1.12 -3.30
CA LYS A 44 40.32 0.13 -2.79
C LYS A 44 39.62 -0.54 -3.96
N SER A 45 39.50 -1.86 -3.90
CA SER A 45 38.81 -2.64 -4.93
C SER A 45 37.59 -3.33 -4.35
N PHE A 46 36.46 -3.20 -5.06
CA PHE A 46 35.22 -3.91 -4.81
C PHE A 46 34.83 -4.59 -6.13
N PRO A 47 35.15 -5.89 -6.30
CA PRO A 47 34.90 -6.61 -7.54
C PRO A 47 33.45 -6.52 -8.05
N GLU A 48 32.50 -6.48 -7.12
CA GLU A 48 31.07 -6.43 -7.38
C GLU A 48 30.65 -5.20 -8.20
N LEU A 49 31.34 -4.06 -8.01
CA LEU A 49 31.06 -2.83 -8.77
C LEU A 49 31.39 -2.96 -10.26
N ASN A 50 32.15 -3.99 -10.65
CA ASN A 50 32.50 -4.28 -12.03
C ASN A 50 31.80 -5.55 -12.55
N GLU A 51 31.03 -6.24 -11.72
CA GLU A 51 30.31 -7.44 -12.09
C GLU A 51 28.92 -7.08 -12.66
N THR A 52 28.69 -7.40 -13.93
CA THR A 52 27.43 -7.03 -14.62
C THR A 52 26.19 -7.61 -13.94
N GLN A 53 26.22 -8.89 -13.53
CA GLN A 53 25.06 -9.51 -12.88
C GLN A 53 24.73 -8.82 -11.55
N TRP A 54 25.75 -8.53 -10.74
CA TRP A 54 25.57 -7.81 -9.49
C TRP A 54 24.98 -6.41 -9.70
N LEU A 55 25.41 -5.69 -10.74
CA LEU A 55 24.87 -4.39 -11.09
C LEU A 55 23.41 -4.48 -11.54
N LEU A 56 23.02 -5.52 -12.29
CA LEU A 56 21.64 -5.77 -12.68
C LEU A 56 20.78 -6.08 -11.44
N ASP A 57 21.26 -6.91 -10.53
CA ASP A 57 20.56 -7.26 -9.28
C ASP A 57 20.34 -6.02 -8.40
N LEU A 58 21.39 -5.20 -8.24
CA LEU A 58 21.32 -3.93 -7.51
C LEU A 58 20.30 -2.97 -8.15
N ALA A 59 20.31 -2.86 -9.48
CA ALA A 59 19.43 -1.97 -10.21
C ALA A 59 17.97 -2.38 -10.07
N PHE A 60 17.67 -3.67 -10.26
CA PHE A 60 16.35 -4.25 -10.03
C PHE A 60 15.89 -4.01 -8.58
N PHE A 61 16.75 -4.31 -7.60
CA PHE A 61 16.42 -4.12 -6.20
C PHE A 61 16.13 -2.64 -5.87
N THR A 62 16.90 -1.73 -6.45
CA THR A 62 16.72 -0.28 -6.29
C THR A 62 15.36 0.18 -6.83
N ASP A 63 14.97 -0.25 -8.03
CA ASP A 63 13.66 0.06 -8.61
C ASP A 63 12.52 -0.48 -7.70
N VAL A 64 12.59 -1.75 -7.28
CA VAL A 64 11.57 -2.38 -6.42
C VAL A 64 11.43 -1.67 -5.07
N VAL A 65 12.55 -1.34 -4.43
CA VAL A 65 12.53 -0.65 -3.14
C VAL A 65 11.92 0.75 -3.27
N GLN A 66 12.19 1.49 -4.35
CA GLN A 66 11.53 2.78 -4.60
C GLN A 66 10.02 2.64 -4.81
N TYR A 67 9.56 1.59 -5.49
CA TYR A 67 8.12 1.32 -5.63
C TYR A 67 7.45 1.06 -4.29
N LEU A 68 8.05 0.22 -3.46
CA LEU A 68 7.56 -0.05 -2.10
C LEU A 68 7.64 1.18 -1.20
N GLN A 69 8.65 2.04 -1.36
CA GLN A 69 8.76 3.30 -0.64
C GLN A 69 7.59 4.24 -1.01
N THR A 70 7.27 4.30 -2.30
CA THR A 70 6.15 5.09 -2.81
C THR A 70 4.82 4.56 -2.27
N LEU A 71 4.61 3.24 -2.29
CA LEU A 71 3.45 2.61 -1.66
C LEU A 71 3.36 2.99 -0.18
N ASN A 72 4.45 2.82 0.57
CA ASN A 72 4.47 3.11 2.00
C ASN A 72 4.11 4.57 2.31
N LYS A 73 4.68 5.54 1.58
CA LYS A 73 4.32 6.96 1.71
C LYS A 73 2.84 7.20 1.40
N SER A 74 2.28 6.52 0.40
CA SER A 74 0.87 6.63 0.04
C SER A 74 -0.07 5.98 1.06
N LEU A 75 0.41 5.06 1.90
CA LEU A 75 -0.36 4.49 3.00
C LEU A 75 -0.27 5.33 4.29
N GLN A 76 0.86 6.02 4.49
CA GLN A 76 1.08 6.90 5.64
C GLN A 76 0.29 8.20 5.55
N GLY A 77 -0.06 8.79 6.70
CA GLY A 77 -0.70 10.10 6.79
C GLY A 77 -2.09 10.02 7.42
N LYS A 78 -2.50 11.12 8.03
CA LYS A 78 -3.79 11.22 8.74
C LYS A 78 -4.93 11.46 7.75
N GLU A 79 -6.15 11.18 8.20
CA GLU A 79 -7.38 11.52 7.47
C GLU A 79 -7.49 10.85 6.08
N LYS A 80 -7.19 9.54 6.02
CA LYS A 80 -7.40 8.73 4.81
C LYS A 80 -8.59 7.80 5.00
N LEU A 81 -9.44 7.69 3.97
CA LEU A 81 -10.51 6.71 4.00
C LEU A 81 -9.95 5.31 3.78
N ILE A 82 -10.62 4.31 4.36
CA ILE A 82 -10.25 2.91 4.16
C ILE A 82 -10.38 2.50 2.69
N SER A 83 -11.32 3.09 1.95
CA SER A 83 -11.48 2.91 0.51
C SER A 83 -10.27 3.44 -0.27
N ASP A 84 -9.73 4.60 0.10
CA ASP A 84 -8.51 5.18 -0.51
C ASP A 84 -7.28 4.28 -0.28
N LEU A 85 -7.12 3.77 0.95
CA LEU A 85 -6.04 2.86 1.29
C LEU A 85 -6.17 1.54 0.50
N ALA A 86 -7.36 0.97 0.43
CA ALA A 86 -7.66 -0.22 -0.35
C ALA A 86 -7.37 -0.01 -1.84
N GLN A 87 -7.82 1.12 -2.41
CA GLN A 87 -7.52 1.49 -3.79
C GLN A 87 -6.02 1.58 -4.03
N THR A 88 -5.28 2.19 -3.11
CA THR A 88 -3.81 2.32 -3.19
C THR A 88 -3.13 0.95 -3.21
N VAL A 89 -3.45 0.08 -2.26
CA VAL A 89 -2.89 -1.28 -2.15
C VAL A 89 -3.23 -2.11 -3.38
N PHE A 90 -4.52 -2.16 -3.77
CA PHE A 90 -4.93 -3.01 -4.88
C PHE A 90 -4.46 -2.47 -6.22
N SER A 91 -4.37 -1.15 -6.41
CA SER A 91 -3.70 -0.57 -7.58
C SER A 91 -2.25 -1.01 -7.65
N PHE A 92 -1.52 -0.96 -6.54
CA PHE A 92 -0.14 -1.42 -6.48
C PHE A 92 0.01 -2.92 -6.81
N HIS A 93 -0.87 -3.76 -6.29
CA HIS A 93 -0.89 -5.18 -6.66
C HIS A 93 -1.06 -5.40 -8.18
N HIS A 94 -1.90 -4.61 -8.87
CA HIS A 94 -2.00 -4.67 -10.33
C HIS A 94 -0.73 -4.15 -11.03
N LYS A 95 -0.09 -3.11 -10.48
CA LYS A 95 1.22 -2.64 -10.98
C LYS A 95 2.28 -3.73 -10.91
N LEU A 96 2.33 -4.53 -9.84
CA LEU A 96 3.27 -5.65 -9.75
C LEU A 96 3.09 -6.66 -10.90
N LYS A 97 1.83 -6.98 -11.27
CA LYS A 97 1.56 -7.83 -12.44
C LYS A 97 2.03 -7.22 -13.75
N LEU A 98 1.85 -5.90 -13.91
CA LEU A 98 2.34 -5.16 -15.07
C LEU A 98 3.88 -5.18 -15.12
N PHE A 99 4.54 -5.00 -13.97
CA PHE A 99 6.00 -5.05 -13.86
C PHE A 99 6.56 -6.43 -14.18
N THR A 100 5.91 -7.51 -13.73
CA THR A 100 6.26 -8.88 -14.14
C THR A 100 6.18 -9.05 -15.66
N LYS A 101 5.12 -8.53 -16.30
CA LYS A 101 5.00 -8.55 -17.77
C LYS A 101 6.13 -7.77 -18.46
N ASP A 102 6.50 -6.61 -17.93
CA ASP A 102 7.58 -5.78 -18.46
C ASP A 102 8.96 -6.49 -18.36
N LEU A 103 9.19 -7.25 -17.29
CA LEU A 103 10.36 -8.12 -17.14
C LEU A 103 10.34 -9.30 -18.13
N GLN A 104 9.16 -9.86 -18.41
CA GLN A 104 8.98 -10.94 -19.38
C GLN A 104 9.27 -10.47 -20.80
N THR A 105 8.82 -9.28 -21.18
CA THR A 105 9.09 -8.67 -22.48
C THR A 105 10.48 -8.04 -22.58
N LYS A 106 11.23 -7.98 -21.47
CA LYS A 106 12.56 -7.37 -21.35
C LYS A 106 12.61 -5.93 -21.89
N THR A 107 11.50 -5.20 -21.79
CA THR A 107 11.39 -3.80 -22.24
C THR A 107 11.89 -2.82 -21.19
N PHE A 108 11.84 -3.22 -19.92
CA PHE A 108 12.28 -2.46 -18.74
C PHE A 108 11.72 -1.02 -18.70
N ALA A 109 10.52 -0.81 -19.25
CA ALA A 109 9.90 0.51 -19.33
C ALA A 109 9.56 1.07 -17.93
N HIS A 110 9.34 0.19 -16.97
CA HIS A 110 9.05 0.46 -15.57
C HIS A 110 10.21 0.04 -14.65
N PHE A 111 11.43 -0.09 -15.17
CA PHE A 111 12.60 -0.35 -14.33
C PHE A 111 13.74 0.54 -14.79
N LYS A 112 13.74 1.79 -14.29
CA LYS A 112 14.64 2.84 -14.80
C LYS A 112 16.10 2.48 -14.52
N CYS A 113 16.38 2.03 -13.30
CA CYS A 113 17.72 1.62 -12.91
C CYS A 113 18.14 0.39 -13.72
N LEU A 114 17.30 -0.64 -13.78
CA LEU A 114 17.62 -1.88 -14.51
C LEU A 114 17.86 -1.61 -15.99
N LYS A 115 17.02 -0.76 -16.60
CA LYS A 115 17.17 -0.35 -17.99
C LYS A 115 18.52 0.32 -18.24
N LYS A 116 18.90 1.29 -17.39
CA LYS A 116 20.21 1.98 -17.49
C LYS A 116 21.38 1.00 -17.48
N ILE A 117 21.38 0.02 -16.58
CA ILE A 117 22.45 -0.99 -16.53
C ILE A 117 22.40 -1.90 -17.77
N SER A 118 21.22 -2.38 -18.17
CA SER A 118 21.08 -3.24 -19.35
C SER A 118 21.58 -2.58 -20.64
N GLU A 119 21.31 -1.28 -20.81
CA GLU A 119 21.76 -0.50 -21.97
C GLU A 119 23.28 -0.22 -21.94
N SER A 120 23.90 -0.26 -20.76
CA SER A 120 25.35 -0.14 -20.61
C SER A 120 26.10 -1.42 -21.02
N PHE A 121 25.39 -2.55 -21.09
CA PHE A 121 25.94 -3.86 -21.44
C PHE A 121 25.04 -4.59 -22.46
N PRO A 122 24.90 -4.06 -23.70
CA PRO A 122 23.91 -4.55 -24.66
C PRO A 122 24.17 -5.99 -25.15
N ASP A 123 25.43 -6.44 -25.07
CA ASP A 123 25.85 -7.78 -25.49
C ASP A 123 25.61 -8.85 -24.42
N ILE A 124 25.22 -8.48 -23.20
CA ILE A 124 24.99 -9.40 -22.09
C ILE A 124 23.48 -9.64 -21.94
N PRO A 125 22.99 -10.87 -22.16
CA PRO A 125 21.59 -11.20 -21.95
C PRO A 125 21.21 -10.99 -20.47
N VAL A 126 20.16 -10.19 -20.24
CA VAL A 126 19.59 -10.04 -18.90
C VAL A 126 18.66 -11.21 -18.63
N GLU A 127 19.01 -12.07 -17.68
CA GLU A 127 18.13 -13.11 -17.18
C GLU A 127 17.13 -12.52 -16.17
N THR A 128 15.84 -12.67 -16.45
CA THR A 128 14.76 -12.01 -15.69
C THR A 128 13.87 -12.98 -14.91
N GLU A 129 14.13 -14.29 -15.00
CA GLU A 129 13.30 -15.32 -14.37
C GLU A 129 13.22 -15.14 -12.85
N GLU A 130 14.36 -14.95 -12.18
CA GLU A 130 14.36 -14.75 -10.73
C GLU A 130 13.66 -13.44 -10.33
N TYR A 131 13.82 -12.37 -11.12
CA TYR A 131 13.13 -11.10 -10.89
C TYR A 131 11.62 -11.27 -11.00
N MET A 132 11.14 -11.96 -12.03
CA MET A 132 9.72 -12.27 -12.21
C MET A 132 9.16 -13.09 -11.04
N ASN A 133 9.93 -14.06 -10.54
CA ASN A 133 9.55 -14.86 -9.38
C ASN A 133 9.44 -14.01 -8.11
N LYS A 134 10.41 -13.11 -7.86
CA LYS A 134 10.34 -12.16 -6.73
C LYS A 134 9.16 -11.21 -6.85
N MET A 135 8.86 -10.68 -8.04
CA MET A 135 7.72 -9.78 -8.26
C MET A 135 6.38 -10.50 -8.06
N SER A 136 6.27 -11.75 -8.50
CA SER A 136 5.08 -12.57 -8.31
C SER A 136 4.87 -12.91 -6.84
N GLY A 137 5.93 -13.33 -6.13
CA GLY A 137 5.87 -13.57 -4.69
C GLY A 137 5.49 -12.31 -3.90
N LEU A 138 5.99 -11.13 -4.29
CA LEU A 138 5.59 -9.86 -3.68
C LEU A 138 4.10 -9.57 -3.91
N ALA A 139 3.56 -9.86 -5.10
CA ALA A 139 2.15 -9.68 -5.40
C ALA A 139 1.26 -10.62 -4.57
N GLU A 140 1.68 -11.87 -4.39
CA GLU A 140 1.01 -12.84 -3.52
C GLU A 140 1.01 -12.38 -2.07
N GLU A 141 2.15 -11.90 -1.56
CA GLU A 141 2.27 -11.43 -0.19
C GLU A 141 1.41 -10.19 0.09
N ILE A 142 1.31 -9.25 -0.87
CA ILE A 142 0.38 -8.13 -0.76
C ILE A 142 -1.08 -8.60 -0.71
N ASN A 143 -1.47 -9.54 -1.58
CA ASN A 143 -2.83 -10.09 -1.50
C ASN A 143 -3.09 -10.78 -0.18
N ARG A 144 -2.14 -11.57 0.32
CA ARG A 144 -2.26 -12.31 1.58
C ARG A 144 -2.38 -11.35 2.77
N ARG A 145 -1.53 -10.31 2.83
CA ARG A 145 -1.48 -9.33 3.92
C ARG A 145 -2.74 -8.47 3.99
N PHE A 146 -3.30 -8.09 2.85
CA PHE A 146 -4.45 -7.18 2.76
C PHE A 146 -5.74 -7.89 2.30
N ASN A 147 -5.86 -9.19 2.59
CA ASN A 147 -7.03 -9.97 2.22
C ASN A 147 -8.28 -9.55 3.01
N ASP A 148 -8.10 -9.19 4.27
CA ASP A 148 -9.11 -8.57 5.13
C ASP A 148 -9.69 -7.29 4.48
N LEU A 149 -8.82 -6.39 4.03
CA LEU A 149 -9.20 -5.14 3.35
C LEU A 149 -9.97 -5.41 2.06
N ARG A 150 -9.69 -6.53 1.39
CA ARG A 150 -10.43 -6.97 0.19
C ARG A 150 -11.85 -7.39 0.56
N SER A 151 -12.02 -8.08 1.67
CA SER A 151 -13.33 -8.49 2.20
C SER A 151 -14.19 -7.29 2.60
N LEU A 152 -13.60 -6.15 2.94
CA LEU A 152 -14.32 -4.92 3.29
C LEU A 152 -14.83 -4.12 2.07
N LYS A 153 -14.42 -4.50 0.85
CA LYS A 153 -14.78 -3.76 -0.37
C LYS A 153 -16.29 -3.56 -0.58
N PRO A 154 -17.17 -4.55 -0.30
CA PRO A 154 -18.62 -4.35 -0.39
C PRO A 154 -19.15 -3.26 0.53
N SER A 155 -18.45 -2.98 1.64
CA SER A 155 -18.83 -1.93 2.58
C SER A 155 -18.43 -0.54 2.09
N PHE A 156 -17.51 -0.36 1.14
CA PHE A 156 -16.97 0.98 0.82
C PHE A 156 -18.02 1.97 0.29
N SER A 157 -18.97 1.52 -0.53
CA SER A 157 -20.04 2.40 -1.04
C SER A 157 -20.91 2.96 0.09
N PHE A 158 -21.21 2.13 1.10
CA PHE A 158 -21.90 2.55 2.32
C PHE A 158 -21.12 3.64 3.08
N LEU A 159 -19.80 3.51 3.10
CA LEU A 159 -18.93 4.38 3.87
C LEU A 159 -18.73 5.74 3.23
N GLU A 160 -18.81 5.77 1.91
CA GLU A 160 -18.86 7.00 1.15
C GLU A 160 -20.23 7.66 1.26
N ASN A 161 -21.31 6.87 1.20
CA ASN A 161 -22.68 7.35 1.36
C ASN A 161 -23.58 6.34 2.10
N PRO A 162 -23.90 6.60 3.39
CA PRO A 162 -24.72 5.68 4.17
C PRO A 162 -26.21 5.71 3.80
N PHE A 163 -26.65 6.68 2.99
CA PHE A 163 -28.04 6.82 2.54
C PHE A 163 -28.30 6.17 1.17
N ALA A 164 -27.26 5.68 0.50
CA ALA A 164 -27.37 5.09 -0.83
C ALA A 164 -27.77 3.61 -0.84
N ILE A 165 -27.86 2.98 0.33
CA ILE A 165 -28.18 1.56 0.51
C ILE A 165 -29.50 1.45 1.26
N ASP A 166 -30.37 0.54 0.85
CA ASP A 166 -31.56 0.19 1.62
C ASP A 166 -31.23 -1.00 2.52
N VAL A 167 -31.07 -0.74 3.82
CA VAL A 167 -30.69 -1.77 4.80
C VAL A 167 -31.73 -2.90 4.88
N VAL A 168 -33.01 -2.61 4.59
CA VAL A 168 -34.09 -3.59 4.68
C VAL A 168 -34.10 -4.51 3.47
N SER A 169 -33.89 -3.99 2.25
CA SER A 169 -33.87 -4.80 1.03
C SER A 169 -32.51 -5.44 0.76
N ASP A 170 -31.42 -4.71 1.01
CA ASP A 170 -30.07 -5.08 0.60
C ASP A 170 -29.28 -5.74 1.75
N GLY A 171 -29.78 -5.64 2.98
CA GLY A 171 -29.14 -6.14 4.19
C GLY A 171 -28.02 -5.25 4.71
N CYS A 172 -27.43 -5.63 5.85
CA CYS A 172 -26.33 -4.86 6.44
C CYS A 172 -25.08 -4.85 5.53
N PRO A 173 -24.59 -3.66 5.11
CA PRO A 173 -23.36 -3.57 4.32
C PRO A 173 -22.10 -3.85 5.14
N ILE A 174 -22.21 -3.94 6.47
CA ILE A 174 -21.11 -4.18 7.41
C ILE A 174 -21.19 -5.62 7.90
N SER A 175 -20.20 -6.44 7.54
CA SER A 175 -20.11 -7.85 7.97
C SER A 175 -18.85 -8.12 8.81
N SER A 176 -18.73 -9.33 9.35
CA SER A 176 -17.49 -9.82 9.96
C SER A 176 -16.34 -9.68 8.96
N PRO A 177 -15.19 -9.08 9.31
CA PRO A 177 -14.65 -8.89 10.67
C PRO A 177 -14.98 -7.55 11.37
N ILE A 178 -15.74 -6.63 10.76
CA ILE A 178 -15.95 -5.27 11.31
C ILE A 178 -16.83 -5.30 12.57
N THR A 179 -17.91 -6.08 12.58
CA THR A 179 -18.81 -6.22 13.72
C THR A 179 -19.15 -7.68 13.97
N LYS A 180 -19.27 -8.04 15.25
CA LYS A 180 -19.82 -9.35 15.69
C LYS A 180 -21.33 -9.29 15.92
N ASP A 181 -21.91 -8.09 15.97
CA ASP A 181 -23.33 -7.84 16.20
C ASP A 181 -23.90 -7.08 15.01
N THR A 182 -24.19 -7.80 13.92
CA THR A 182 -24.76 -7.25 12.70
C THR A 182 -26.17 -6.69 12.94
N ALA A 183 -26.96 -7.33 13.80
CA ALA A 183 -28.33 -6.93 14.09
C ALA A 183 -28.40 -5.57 14.81
N ALA A 184 -27.52 -5.32 15.79
CA ALA A 184 -27.42 -4.01 16.43
C ALA A 184 -27.03 -2.92 15.42
N VAL A 185 -26.11 -3.23 14.50
CA VAL A 185 -25.70 -2.28 13.45
C VAL A 185 -26.84 -1.97 12.48
N GLU A 186 -27.64 -2.96 12.07
CA GLU A 186 -28.80 -2.71 11.21
C GLU A 186 -29.78 -1.70 11.82
N LEU A 187 -30.08 -1.81 13.12
CA LEU A 187 -30.94 -0.87 13.83
C LEU A 187 -30.32 0.54 13.91
N GLU A 188 -29.04 0.64 14.25
CA GLU A 188 -28.31 1.91 14.27
C GLU A 188 -28.30 2.59 12.88
N LEU A 189 -28.16 1.80 11.82
CA LEU A 189 -28.17 2.30 10.45
C LEU A 189 -29.53 2.85 10.05
N LEU A 190 -30.62 2.16 10.39
CA LEU A 190 -31.98 2.66 10.13
C LEU A 190 -32.24 4.00 10.86
N GLU A 191 -31.79 4.12 12.11
CA GLU A 191 -31.88 5.39 12.86
C GLU A 191 -31.02 6.51 12.27
N LEU A 192 -29.85 6.19 11.71
CA LEU A 192 -29.03 7.16 10.98
C LEU A 192 -29.70 7.58 9.69
N GLN A 193 -30.27 6.63 8.94
CA GLN A 193 -30.92 6.87 7.66
C GLN A 193 -32.17 7.74 7.77
N GLU A 194 -32.76 7.90 8.97
CA GLU A 194 -33.86 8.84 9.21
C GLU A 194 -33.43 10.20 9.79
N ASP A 195 -32.13 10.43 9.99
CA ASP A 195 -31.62 11.69 10.51
C ASP A 195 -31.58 12.78 9.42
N GLU A 196 -32.62 13.62 9.36
CA GLU A 196 -32.75 14.71 8.38
C GLU A 196 -31.58 15.72 8.43
N ARG A 197 -30.94 15.91 9.58
CA ARG A 197 -29.77 16.79 9.70
C ARG A 197 -28.57 16.17 8.98
N LEU A 198 -28.35 14.86 9.14
CA LEU A 198 -27.26 14.15 8.45
C LEU A 198 -27.53 14.03 6.95
N LYS A 199 -28.79 13.79 6.52
CA LYS A 199 -29.18 13.84 5.10
C LYS A 199 -28.88 15.22 4.50
N GLY A 200 -29.24 16.29 5.21
CA GLY A 200 -28.95 17.66 4.78
C GLY A 200 -27.45 17.95 4.67
N LEU A 201 -26.66 17.40 5.59
CA LEU A 201 -25.20 17.52 5.59
C LEU A 201 -24.58 16.79 4.39
N GLU A 202 -25.00 15.55 4.09
CA GLU A 202 -24.54 14.81 2.92
C GLU A 202 -24.87 15.55 1.61
N ARG A 203 -26.10 16.04 1.47
CA ARG A 203 -26.56 16.81 0.29
C ARG A 203 -25.82 18.13 0.10
N SER A 204 -25.25 18.70 1.17
CA SER A 204 -24.45 19.92 1.09
C SER A 204 -23.07 19.69 0.46
N GLY A 205 -22.68 18.43 0.22
CA GLY A 205 -21.45 18.07 -0.46
C GLY A 205 -20.19 18.17 0.42
N VAL A 206 -20.32 18.06 1.74
CA VAL A 206 -19.15 17.95 2.61
C VAL A 206 -18.35 16.70 2.29
N SER A 207 -17.05 16.71 2.59
CA SER A 207 -16.25 15.50 2.43
C SER A 207 -16.76 14.38 3.34
N THR A 208 -16.58 13.12 2.92
CA THR A 208 -16.93 11.93 3.71
C THR A 208 -16.34 11.99 5.12
N ILE A 209 -15.10 12.47 5.27
CA ILE A 209 -14.44 12.61 6.57
C ILE A 209 -15.17 13.63 7.45
N GLU A 210 -15.55 14.78 6.90
CA GLU A 210 -16.27 15.82 7.63
C GLU A 210 -17.68 15.38 8.01
N PHE A 211 -18.35 14.65 7.11
CA PHE A 211 -19.63 14.00 7.43
C PHE A 211 -19.49 13.09 8.65
N TRP A 212 -18.54 12.16 8.65
CA TRP A 212 -18.32 11.21 9.75
C TRP A 212 -17.88 11.86 11.07
N LYS A 213 -17.21 13.02 11.03
CA LYS A 213 -16.92 13.83 12.23
C LYS A 213 -18.20 14.34 12.90
N ASN A 214 -19.23 14.66 12.12
CA ASN A 214 -20.50 15.22 12.58
C ASN A 214 -21.56 14.15 12.97
N VAL A 215 -21.27 12.87 12.75
CA VAL A 215 -22.08 11.74 13.23
C VAL A 215 -21.83 11.50 14.72
N PRO A 216 -22.88 11.53 15.58
CA PRO A 216 -22.74 11.31 17.03
C PRO A 216 -22.11 9.95 17.36
N GLU A 217 -21.18 9.92 18.33
CA GLU A 217 -20.46 8.69 18.71
C GLU A 217 -21.39 7.55 19.17
N LYS A 218 -22.54 7.87 19.76
CA LYS A 218 -23.53 6.89 20.21
C LYS A 218 -24.26 6.17 19.07
N LYS A 219 -24.23 6.71 17.85
CA LYS A 219 -24.97 6.15 16.70
C LYS A 219 -24.18 5.12 15.91
N ILE A 220 -22.84 5.13 15.96
CA ILE A 220 -21.96 4.25 15.18
C ILE A 220 -20.67 3.99 15.97
N ILE A 221 -20.79 3.19 17.03
CA ILE A 221 -19.69 2.90 17.97
C ILE A 221 -18.66 1.96 17.31
N THR A 222 -19.12 1.03 16.48
CA THR A 222 -18.29 -0.07 15.95
C THR A 222 -17.43 0.36 14.77
N TYR A 223 -17.95 1.23 13.88
CA TYR A 223 -17.24 1.62 12.66
C TYR A 223 -16.25 2.77 12.87
N LYS A 224 -16.55 3.77 13.73
CA LYS A 224 -15.52 4.74 14.16
C LYS A 224 -14.35 4.01 14.83
N LYS A 225 -14.60 3.03 15.69
CA LYS A 225 -13.52 2.22 16.28
C LYS A 225 -12.73 1.43 15.24
N VAL A 226 -13.36 0.70 14.33
CA VAL A 226 -12.61 -0.09 13.33
C VAL A 226 -11.84 0.82 12.36
N CYS A 227 -12.36 1.97 11.97
CA CYS A 227 -11.59 2.93 11.19
C CYS A 227 -10.45 3.57 11.99
N TYR A 228 -10.73 4.09 13.19
CA TYR A 228 -9.73 4.77 14.02
C TYR A 228 -8.67 3.81 14.62
N GLU A 229 -9.05 2.59 15.01
CA GLU A 229 -8.16 1.62 15.67
C GLU A 229 -7.43 0.71 14.66
N THR A 230 -8.01 0.37 13.51
CA THR A 230 -7.37 -0.56 12.55
C THR A 230 -6.40 0.11 11.59
N TYR A 231 -6.55 1.42 11.28
CA TYR A 231 -5.72 2.07 10.25
C TYR A 231 -5.32 3.54 10.51
N PHE A 232 -5.75 4.18 11.60
CA PHE A 232 -5.38 5.57 11.92
C PHE A 232 -4.28 5.72 12.98
N ASN A 233 -3.71 4.61 13.46
CA ASN A 233 -2.45 4.59 14.22
C ASN A 233 -1.27 4.13 13.34
N LEU A 234 -1.27 4.55 12.08
CA LEU A 234 -0.06 4.77 11.27
C LEU A 234 0.21 6.28 11.17
#